data_AF-A0A924LX49-F1
#
_entry.id   AF-A0A924LX49-F1
#
_cell.length_a   1.000
_cell.length_b   1.000
_cell.length_c   1.000
_cell.angle_alpha   90.00
_cell.angle_beta   90.00
_cell.angle_gamma   90.00
#
_symmetry.space_group_name_H-M   'P 1'
#
loop_
_entity.id
_entity.type
_entity.pdbx_description
1 polymer ?
#
loop_
_entity_poly.entity_id
_entity_poly.type
_entity_poly.pdbx_seq_one_letter_code
_entity_poly.pdbx_strand_id
1 'polypeptide(L)'
;AGIALGRDLVAALQGSQVAEHGFGTISVALGEIGIVDIATARTETYAAPGALPDVSYVNDMRLDLARRDVSANALALPVAAVAVGARQSDIVDETGGVRDIASRTLRVMHDASFLDDPTRIFRVLRYLGELDDFSLDAHSAGLLDAAVAAGALDTISPQRRANELRLTWQSPRVAEVMRLLSERGVTTALELPQTLVPAFGERAGLLADTSLDVRERCTLSAATLARTFATTADAERWFRAAELPGELMTAALAVSTLDRACDNYERVPASADSAQHRDALLVAALAAPDKVVRLVVKLHPLVELAQVLDDRASLEPQLSGYDLRELGVPDGPMMGRILGMVAAARRGGMLTTVADEQRLVHELLALSASNDEANKR
;
A
#
# COMPACT_ATOMS: atom_id res chain seq x y z
N ALA A 1 -29.26 8.14 -10.76
CA ALA A 1 -28.38 7.86 -9.62
C ALA A 1 -27.27 6.90 -10.06
N GLY A 2 -26.05 7.10 -9.59
CA GLY A 2 -24.84 6.36 -10.02
C GLY A 2 -24.93 4.85 -9.81
N ILE A 3 -25.45 4.38 -8.68
CA ILE A 3 -25.64 2.94 -8.41
C ILE A 3 -26.54 2.28 -9.47
N ALA A 4 -27.66 2.92 -9.81
CA ALA A 4 -28.57 2.39 -10.83
C ALA A 4 -27.88 2.33 -12.20
N LEU A 5 -27.17 3.40 -12.60
CA LEU A 5 -26.41 3.44 -13.84
C LEU A 5 -25.33 2.34 -13.90
N GLY A 6 -24.62 2.08 -12.79
CA GLY A 6 -23.61 1.02 -12.74
C GLY A 6 -24.21 -0.37 -12.95
N ARG A 7 -25.39 -0.64 -12.35
CA ARG A 7 -26.11 -1.91 -12.57
C ARG A 7 -26.58 -2.05 -14.02
N ASP A 8 -27.06 -0.97 -14.62
CA ASP A 8 -27.46 -0.95 -16.03
C ASP A 8 -26.26 -1.23 -16.96
N LEU A 9 -25.08 -0.65 -16.66
CA LEU A 9 -23.85 -0.90 -17.41
C LEU A 9 -23.35 -2.34 -17.28
N VAL A 10 -23.42 -2.92 -16.07
CA VAL A 10 -23.10 -4.34 -15.85
C VAL A 10 -23.98 -5.23 -16.72
N ALA A 11 -25.28 -4.97 -16.78
CA ALA A 11 -26.21 -5.73 -17.61
C ALA A 11 -25.96 -5.52 -19.11
N ALA A 12 -25.74 -4.28 -19.55
CA ALA A 12 -25.57 -3.93 -20.96
C ALA A 12 -24.23 -4.41 -21.55
N LEU A 13 -23.17 -4.40 -20.76
CA LEU A 13 -21.81 -4.71 -21.19
C LEU A 13 -21.31 -6.08 -20.70
N GLN A 14 -22.21 -6.91 -20.16
CA GLN A 14 -21.87 -8.23 -19.59
C GLN A 14 -20.73 -8.16 -18.56
N GLY A 15 -20.72 -7.10 -17.76
CA GLY A 15 -19.73 -6.89 -16.70
C GLY A 15 -20.05 -7.65 -15.42
N SER A 16 -19.32 -7.32 -14.36
CA SER A 16 -19.63 -7.77 -13.01
C SER A 16 -19.52 -6.63 -12.00
N GLN A 17 -20.37 -6.66 -10.98
CA GLN A 17 -20.26 -5.72 -9.87
C GLN A 17 -19.08 -6.12 -8.97
N VAL A 18 -18.22 -5.15 -8.65
CA VAL A 18 -17.07 -5.37 -7.77
C VAL A 18 -17.43 -5.01 -6.33
N ALA A 19 -17.96 -3.81 -6.12
CA ALA A 19 -18.29 -3.30 -4.79
C ALA A 19 -19.31 -2.15 -4.87
N GLU A 20 -20.09 -1.99 -3.80
CA GLU A 20 -20.81 -0.75 -3.50
C GLU A 20 -20.12 -0.08 -2.30
N HIS A 21 -19.86 1.21 -2.42
CA HIS A 21 -19.15 1.99 -1.42
C HIS A 21 -20.07 3.01 -0.76
N GLY A 22 -19.57 3.64 0.30
CA GLY A 22 -20.25 4.77 0.93
C GLY A 22 -20.57 5.90 -0.06
N PHE A 23 -21.60 6.69 0.27
CA PHE A 23 -21.99 7.89 -0.46
C PHE A 23 -22.40 7.68 -1.93
N GLY A 24 -23.02 6.54 -2.24
CA GLY A 24 -23.70 6.32 -3.53
C GLY A 24 -22.76 6.03 -4.71
N THR A 25 -21.63 5.39 -4.44
CA THR A 25 -20.62 5.00 -5.44
C THR A 25 -20.64 3.49 -5.66
N ILE A 26 -20.55 3.06 -6.92
CA ILE A 26 -20.44 1.65 -7.32
C ILE A 26 -19.19 1.45 -8.19
N SER A 27 -18.43 0.40 -7.92
CA SER A 27 -17.33 -0.06 -8.77
C SER A 27 -17.79 -1.26 -9.59
N VAL A 28 -17.64 -1.20 -10.90
CA VAL A 28 -18.03 -2.27 -11.84
C VAL A 28 -16.83 -2.68 -12.70
N ALA A 29 -16.67 -3.97 -12.95
CA ALA A 29 -15.66 -4.51 -13.86
C ALA A 29 -16.30 -4.75 -15.23
N LEU A 30 -15.75 -4.13 -16.26
CA LEU A 30 -16.31 -4.10 -17.61
C LEU A 30 -15.31 -4.66 -18.64
N GLY A 31 -15.13 -5.99 -18.67
CA GLY A 31 -14.27 -6.66 -19.66
C GLY A 31 -12.88 -6.01 -19.79
N GLU A 32 -12.49 -5.69 -21.02
CA GLU A 32 -11.19 -5.06 -21.34
C GLU A 32 -11.07 -3.60 -20.84
N ILE A 33 -12.18 -2.93 -20.50
CA ILE A 33 -12.17 -1.54 -19.98
C ILE A 33 -11.59 -1.51 -18.55
N GLY A 34 -11.67 -2.62 -17.81
CA GLY A 34 -11.22 -2.71 -16.42
C GLY A 34 -12.30 -2.24 -15.43
N ILE A 35 -11.85 -1.66 -14.31
CA ILE A 35 -12.73 -1.20 -13.23
C ILE A 35 -13.17 0.25 -13.51
N VAL A 36 -14.48 0.48 -13.50
CA VAL A 36 -15.10 1.80 -13.63
C VAL A 36 -15.85 2.14 -12.35
N ASP A 37 -15.49 3.28 -11.75
CA ASP A 37 -16.15 3.83 -10.58
C ASP A 37 -17.22 4.84 -10.99
N ILE A 38 -18.45 4.65 -10.52
CA ILE A 38 -19.60 5.46 -10.87
C ILE A 38 -20.20 6.03 -9.59
N ALA A 39 -20.18 7.36 -9.47
CA ALA A 39 -20.73 8.10 -8.35
C ALA A 39 -21.84 9.07 -8.81
N THR A 40 -22.81 9.32 -7.94
CA THR A 40 -23.80 10.39 -8.16
C THR A 40 -23.17 11.73 -7.77
N ALA A 41 -23.33 12.76 -8.61
CA ALA A 41 -22.88 14.11 -8.29
C ALA A 41 -23.48 14.60 -6.96
N ARG A 42 -22.67 15.24 -6.13
CA ARG A 42 -23.07 15.59 -4.76
C ARG A 42 -22.38 16.84 -4.23
N THR A 43 -22.99 17.43 -3.21
CA THR A 43 -22.40 18.45 -2.34
C THR A 43 -22.10 17.85 -0.97
N GLU A 44 -21.20 18.50 -0.25
CA GLU A 44 -20.76 18.10 1.09
C GLU A 44 -20.84 19.28 2.04
N THR A 45 -21.35 19.03 3.24
CA THR A 45 -21.30 19.98 4.36
C THR A 45 -20.65 19.31 5.56
N TYR A 46 -19.85 20.06 6.31
CA TYR A 46 -19.10 19.54 7.45
C TYR A 46 -19.67 20.15 8.74
N ALA A 47 -20.14 19.30 9.65
CA ALA A 47 -20.69 19.75 10.93
C ALA A 47 -19.63 20.37 11.85
N ALA A 48 -18.37 19.94 11.70
CA ALA A 48 -17.21 20.45 12.39
C ALA A 48 -15.93 20.16 11.57
N PRO A 49 -14.82 20.88 11.80
CA PRO A 49 -13.54 20.60 11.17
C PRO A 49 -13.12 19.13 11.30
N GLY A 50 -12.78 18.47 10.19
CA GLY A 50 -12.34 17.07 10.15
C GLY A 50 -13.43 16.01 10.34
N ALA A 51 -14.70 16.41 10.51
CA ALA A 51 -15.83 15.49 10.53
C ALA A 51 -16.02 14.80 9.17
N LEU A 52 -16.70 13.64 9.17
CA LEU A 52 -17.18 13.07 7.91
C LEU A 52 -18.24 14.01 7.30
N PRO A 53 -18.28 14.15 5.97
CA PRO A 53 -19.23 15.03 5.32
C PRO A 53 -20.65 14.46 5.36
N ASP A 54 -21.62 15.35 5.57
CA ASP A 54 -23.01 15.11 5.21
C ASP A 54 -23.18 15.32 3.70
N VAL A 55 -23.69 14.29 3.02
CA VAL A 55 -23.76 14.24 1.56
C VAL A 55 -25.17 14.52 1.06
N SER A 56 -25.29 15.46 0.12
CA SER A 56 -26.53 15.74 -0.61
C SER A 56 -26.33 15.59 -2.11
N TYR A 57 -27.09 14.68 -2.75
CA TYR A 57 -27.01 14.47 -4.20
C TYR A 57 -27.59 15.65 -4.97
N VAL A 58 -26.92 16.03 -6.05
CA VAL A 58 -27.29 17.17 -6.90
C VAL A 58 -27.25 16.79 -8.37
N ASN A 59 -28.01 17.51 -9.20
CA ASN A 59 -28.00 17.37 -10.65
C ASN A 59 -27.17 18.49 -11.32
N ASP A 60 -26.14 18.99 -10.64
CA ASP A 60 -25.20 19.97 -11.18
C ASP A 60 -23.77 19.52 -10.90
N MET A 61 -23.03 19.21 -11.96
CA MET A 61 -21.63 18.79 -11.88
C MET A 61 -20.76 19.89 -11.26
N ARG A 62 -21.09 21.18 -11.47
CA ARG A 62 -20.29 22.30 -10.95
C ARG A 62 -20.22 22.29 -9.42
N LEU A 63 -21.33 21.94 -8.78
CA LEU A 63 -21.42 21.83 -7.32
C LEU A 63 -20.59 20.66 -6.77
N ASP A 64 -20.49 19.56 -7.52
CA ASP A 64 -19.60 18.44 -7.16
C ASP A 64 -18.13 18.81 -7.34
N LEU A 65 -17.78 19.48 -8.44
CA LEU A 65 -16.41 19.94 -8.67
C LEU A 65 -15.96 20.92 -7.58
N ALA A 66 -16.83 21.79 -7.09
CA ALA A 66 -16.52 22.79 -6.07
C ALA A 66 -16.12 22.21 -4.70
N ARG A 67 -16.58 21.00 -4.34
CA ARG A 67 -16.24 20.36 -3.04
C ARG A 67 -14.90 19.61 -3.04
N ARG A 68 -14.20 19.55 -4.17
CA ARG A 68 -12.95 18.78 -4.32
C ARG A 68 -11.78 19.45 -3.60
N ASP A 69 -10.62 18.81 -3.62
CA ASP A 69 -9.44 19.26 -2.90
C ASP A 69 -8.72 20.43 -3.59
N VAL A 70 -8.36 20.24 -4.86
CA VAL A 70 -7.62 21.23 -5.67
C VAL A 70 -8.25 21.44 -7.05
N SER A 71 -8.05 22.62 -7.62
CA SER A 71 -8.57 23.03 -8.93
C SER A 71 -8.20 22.05 -10.05
N ALA A 72 -6.95 21.58 -10.08
CA ALA A 72 -6.46 20.60 -11.05
C ALA A 72 -7.23 19.27 -11.03
N ASN A 73 -7.81 18.89 -9.87
CA ASN A 73 -8.62 17.68 -9.71
C ASN A 73 -10.13 17.94 -9.89
N ALA A 74 -10.51 19.20 -10.13
CA ALA A 74 -11.88 19.68 -10.24
C ALA A 74 -12.29 19.94 -11.70
N LEU A 75 -11.93 19.02 -12.59
CA LEU A 75 -12.27 19.05 -14.01
C LEU A 75 -13.24 17.91 -14.34
N ALA A 76 -14.20 18.16 -15.24
CA ALA A 76 -15.05 17.11 -15.80
C ALA A 76 -15.15 17.23 -17.32
N LEU A 77 -15.25 16.08 -17.99
CA LEU A 77 -15.48 16.01 -19.42
C LEU A 77 -16.76 15.20 -19.70
N PRO A 78 -17.78 15.77 -20.34
CA PRO A 78 -19.00 15.04 -20.66
C PRO A 78 -18.72 13.84 -21.57
N VAL A 79 -19.21 12.65 -21.19
CA VAL A 79 -19.03 11.41 -21.98
C VAL A 79 -19.54 11.56 -23.42
N ALA A 80 -20.63 12.30 -23.61
CA ALA A 80 -21.16 12.58 -24.96
C ALA A 80 -20.19 13.39 -25.83
N ALA A 81 -19.40 14.29 -25.24
CA ALA A 81 -18.37 15.03 -25.96
C ALA A 81 -17.19 14.11 -26.33
N VAL A 82 -16.81 13.19 -25.44
CA VAL A 82 -15.77 12.17 -25.73
C VAL A 82 -16.14 11.34 -26.94
N ALA A 83 -17.41 10.91 -27.04
CA ALA A 83 -17.91 10.07 -28.12
C ALA A 83 -17.78 10.71 -29.53
N VAL A 84 -17.68 12.04 -29.63
CA VAL A 84 -17.59 12.79 -30.90
C VAL A 84 -16.23 13.47 -31.10
N GLY A 85 -15.22 13.14 -30.29
CA GLY A 85 -13.90 13.75 -30.36
C GLY A 85 -13.83 15.05 -29.54
N ALA A 86 -13.78 14.90 -28.22
CA ALA A 86 -13.72 16.00 -27.28
C ALA A 86 -12.56 16.97 -27.54
N ARG A 87 -12.82 18.25 -27.32
CA ARG A 87 -11.85 19.35 -27.35
C ARG A 87 -11.70 19.93 -25.95
N GLN A 88 -10.62 20.68 -25.74
CA GLN A 88 -10.38 21.37 -24.47
C GLN A 88 -11.55 22.30 -24.06
N SER A 89 -12.26 22.89 -25.03
CA SER A 89 -13.45 23.72 -24.78
C SER A 89 -14.64 22.98 -24.18
N ASP A 90 -14.64 21.64 -24.26
CA ASP A 90 -15.72 20.80 -23.76
C ASP A 90 -15.51 20.42 -22.28
N ILE A 91 -14.36 20.78 -21.71
CA ILE A 91 -14.04 20.58 -20.29
C ILE A 91 -14.88 21.56 -19.45
N VAL A 92 -15.60 21.02 -18.47
CA VAL A 92 -16.23 21.79 -17.40
C VAL A 92 -15.14 22.16 -16.39
N ASP A 93 -14.74 23.43 -16.40
CA ASP A 93 -13.71 24.02 -15.54
C ASP A 93 -14.17 25.37 -14.98
N GLU A 94 -14.84 25.35 -13.83
CA GLU A 94 -15.31 26.58 -13.16
C GLU A 94 -14.23 27.18 -12.24
N THR A 95 -13.14 26.46 -11.99
CA THR A 95 -12.14 26.82 -10.96
C THR A 95 -10.77 27.17 -11.53
N GLY A 96 -10.61 27.08 -12.84
CA GLY A 96 -9.36 27.34 -13.53
C GLY A 96 -8.35 26.20 -13.44
N GLY A 97 -8.79 24.98 -13.19
CA GLY A 97 -7.95 23.79 -13.07
C GLY A 97 -7.09 23.55 -14.31
N VAL A 98 -7.60 23.84 -15.52
CA VAL A 98 -6.83 23.72 -16.77
C VAL A 98 -5.64 24.69 -16.79
N ARG A 99 -5.84 25.92 -16.31
CA ARG A 99 -4.77 26.93 -16.18
C ARG A 99 -3.76 26.53 -15.12
N ASP A 100 -4.24 26.01 -13.99
CA ASP A 100 -3.40 25.59 -12.87
C ASP A 100 -2.54 24.38 -13.24
N ILE A 101 -3.07 23.40 -14.00
CA ILE A 101 -2.27 22.32 -14.60
C ILE A 101 -1.21 22.88 -15.55
N ALA A 102 -1.59 23.79 -16.45
CA ALA A 102 -0.66 24.37 -17.43
C ALA A 102 0.48 25.17 -16.77
N SER A 103 0.20 25.81 -15.63
CA SER A 103 1.17 26.56 -14.83
C SER A 103 1.81 25.74 -13.71
N ARG A 104 1.53 24.43 -13.64
CA ARG A 104 2.01 23.52 -12.59
C ARG A 104 1.81 24.07 -11.18
N THR A 105 0.60 24.56 -10.92
CA THR A 105 0.22 25.15 -9.64
C THR A 105 -0.89 24.31 -9.03
N LEU A 106 -0.74 23.92 -7.76
CA LEU A 106 -1.83 23.40 -6.95
C LEU A 106 -2.49 24.56 -6.21
N ARG A 107 -3.82 24.60 -6.25
CA ARG A 107 -4.64 25.61 -5.59
C ARG A 107 -5.84 24.94 -4.94
N VAL A 108 -6.07 25.20 -3.65
CA VAL A 108 -7.25 24.66 -2.95
C VAL A 108 -8.53 25.40 -3.35
N MET A 109 -9.66 24.71 -3.22
CA MET A 109 -10.94 25.19 -3.73
C MET A 109 -11.56 26.34 -2.93
N HIS A 110 -11.24 26.47 -1.63
CA HIS A 110 -11.76 27.50 -0.73
C HIS A 110 -10.91 27.64 0.53
N ASP A 111 -11.04 28.76 1.23
CA ASP A 111 -10.21 29.11 2.40
C ASP A 111 -10.33 28.10 3.55
N ALA A 112 -11.51 27.49 3.72
CA ALA A 112 -11.76 26.47 4.73
C ALA A 112 -11.29 25.06 4.33
N SER A 113 -10.71 24.85 3.14
CA SER A 113 -10.45 23.50 2.58
C SER A 113 -9.71 22.56 3.53
N PHE A 114 -8.63 23.05 4.16
CA PHE A 114 -7.83 22.25 5.10
C PHE A 114 -8.46 22.12 6.50
N LEU A 115 -9.41 23.00 6.87
CA LEU A 115 -10.13 22.89 8.13
C LEU A 115 -11.31 21.92 7.99
N ASP A 116 -12.06 22.02 6.89
CA ASP A 116 -13.17 21.13 6.56
C ASP A 116 -12.68 19.68 6.47
N ASP A 117 -11.59 19.46 5.73
CA ASP A 117 -10.94 18.15 5.64
C ASP A 117 -9.40 18.24 5.75
N PRO A 118 -8.85 18.08 6.97
CA PRO A 118 -7.40 18.11 7.21
C PRO A 118 -6.62 17.01 6.49
N THR A 119 -7.29 15.94 6.01
CA THR A 119 -6.60 14.92 5.19
C THR A 119 -6.09 15.49 3.87
N ARG A 120 -6.66 16.61 3.38
CA ARG A 120 -6.18 17.34 2.20
C ARG A 120 -4.76 17.86 2.35
N ILE A 121 -4.28 18.10 3.58
CA ILE A 121 -2.89 18.51 3.82
C ILE A 121 -1.93 17.41 3.33
N PHE A 122 -2.17 16.16 3.72
CA PHE A 122 -1.38 15.02 3.25
C PHE A 122 -1.48 14.84 1.74
N ARG A 123 -2.69 14.97 1.19
CA ARG A 123 -2.93 14.80 -0.26
C ARG A 123 -2.17 15.84 -1.08
N VAL A 124 -2.28 17.12 -0.72
CA VAL A 124 -1.58 18.21 -1.41
C VAL A 124 -0.07 18.04 -1.33
N LEU A 125 0.48 17.72 -0.16
CA LEU A 125 1.92 17.51 -0.01
C LEU A 125 2.41 16.25 -0.74
N ARG A 126 1.58 15.20 -0.82
CA ARG A 126 1.83 14.03 -1.67
C ARG A 126 1.84 14.41 -3.15
N TYR A 127 0.88 15.20 -3.62
CA TYR A 127 0.87 15.69 -5.00
C TYR A 127 2.11 16.51 -5.33
N LEU A 128 2.56 17.41 -4.43
CA LEU A 128 3.78 18.18 -4.63
C LEU A 128 5.04 17.29 -4.69
N GLY A 129 5.11 16.23 -3.89
CA GLY A 129 6.26 15.33 -3.90
C GLY A 129 6.23 14.33 -5.07
N GLU A 130 5.07 14.06 -5.64
CA GLU A 130 4.90 13.12 -6.76
C GLU A 130 5.00 13.80 -8.13
N LEU A 131 4.40 14.97 -8.28
CA LEU A 131 4.34 15.71 -9.53
C LEU A 131 5.55 16.63 -9.68
N ASP A 132 6.35 16.39 -10.71
CA ASP A 132 7.49 17.23 -11.02
C ASP A 132 7.08 18.66 -11.38
N ASP A 133 7.86 19.62 -10.88
CA ASP A 133 7.72 21.06 -11.13
C ASP A 133 6.38 21.66 -10.68
N PHE A 134 5.60 20.98 -9.84
CA PHE A 134 4.41 21.56 -9.23
C PHE A 134 4.75 22.37 -7.98
N SER A 135 4.04 23.48 -7.80
CA SER A 135 4.13 24.32 -6.59
C SER A 135 2.75 24.58 -6.02
N LEU A 136 2.68 24.78 -4.69
CA LEU A 136 1.46 25.22 -4.03
C LEU A 136 1.39 26.74 -4.11
N ASP A 137 0.26 27.29 -4.56
CA ASP A 137 0.12 28.74 -4.64
C ASP A 137 0.24 29.39 -3.25
N ALA A 138 0.70 30.64 -3.22
CA ALA A 138 1.05 31.32 -1.96
C ALA A 138 -0.12 31.42 -0.96
N HIS A 139 -1.35 31.60 -1.46
CA HIS A 139 -2.53 31.65 -0.59
C HIS A 139 -2.82 30.27 0.01
N SER A 140 -2.87 29.22 -0.82
CA SER A 140 -3.04 27.85 -0.34
C SER A 140 -1.93 27.41 0.63
N ALA A 141 -0.69 27.83 0.40
CA ALA A 141 0.41 27.55 1.32
C ALA A 141 0.19 28.20 2.69
N GLY A 142 -0.26 29.46 2.72
CA GLY A 142 -0.62 30.15 3.96
C GLY A 142 -1.78 29.49 4.71
N LEU A 143 -2.81 29.02 3.98
CA LEU A 143 -3.92 28.26 4.57
C LEU A 143 -3.47 26.93 5.16
N LEU A 144 -2.56 26.22 4.48
CA LEU A 144 -2.00 24.96 4.96
C LEU A 144 -1.23 25.19 6.28
N ASP A 145 -0.31 26.15 6.28
CA ASP A 145 0.51 26.48 7.45
C ASP A 145 -0.39 26.90 8.64
N ALA A 146 -1.42 27.71 8.38
CA ALA A 146 -2.39 28.12 9.40
C ALA A 146 -3.20 26.93 9.96
N ALA A 147 -3.64 26.00 9.11
CA ALA A 147 -4.39 24.81 9.53
C ALA A 147 -3.54 23.87 10.40
N VAL A 148 -2.27 23.64 10.02
CA VAL A 148 -1.34 22.85 10.84
C VAL A 148 -1.11 23.53 12.19
N ALA A 149 -0.84 24.84 12.20
CA ALA A 149 -0.64 25.61 13.44
C ALA A 149 -1.87 25.61 14.36
N ALA A 150 -3.08 25.55 13.78
CA ALA A 150 -4.34 25.46 14.53
C ALA A 150 -4.66 24.05 15.05
N GLY A 151 -3.79 23.05 14.83
CA GLY A 151 -4.02 21.67 15.29
C GLY A 151 -5.09 20.94 14.47
N ALA A 152 -5.33 21.32 13.21
CA ALA A 152 -6.34 20.68 12.36
C ALA A 152 -6.12 19.16 12.21
N LEU A 153 -4.88 18.70 12.28
CA LEU A 153 -4.56 17.27 12.19
C LEU A 153 -5.06 16.46 13.39
N ASP A 154 -5.40 17.08 14.52
CA ASP A 154 -5.95 16.39 15.68
C ASP A 154 -7.47 16.21 15.59
N THR A 155 -8.13 16.89 14.65
CA THR A 155 -9.57 16.76 14.43
C THR A 155 -9.94 15.55 13.56
N ILE A 156 -8.96 14.97 12.87
CA ILE A 156 -9.14 13.74 12.08
C ILE A 156 -8.81 12.50 12.91
N SER A 157 -9.61 11.45 12.74
CA SER A 157 -9.42 10.21 13.49
C SER A 157 -8.04 9.57 13.22
N PRO A 158 -7.47 8.81 14.19
CA PRO A 158 -6.21 8.10 14.00
C PRO A 158 -6.21 7.22 12.75
N GLN A 159 -7.31 6.52 12.46
CA GLN A 159 -7.43 5.65 11.28
C GLN A 159 -7.36 6.45 9.97
N ARG A 160 -7.96 7.65 9.90
CA ARG A 160 -7.87 8.52 8.72
C ARG A 160 -6.43 9.04 8.55
N ARG A 161 -5.76 9.42 9.64
CA ARG A 161 -4.33 9.80 9.61
C ARG A 161 -3.44 8.65 9.13
N ALA A 162 -3.61 7.47 9.69
CA ALA A 162 -2.91 6.26 9.28
C ALA A 162 -3.12 5.94 7.80
N ASN A 163 -4.35 6.10 7.30
CA ASN A 163 -4.63 5.86 5.90
C ASN A 163 -3.86 6.82 4.97
N GLU A 164 -3.81 8.12 5.30
CA GLU A 164 -3.05 9.08 4.49
C GLU A 164 -1.53 8.88 4.56
N LEU A 165 -0.99 8.50 5.72
CA LEU A 165 0.41 8.10 5.85
C LEU A 165 0.71 6.85 5.01
N ARG A 166 -0.17 5.85 5.07
CA ARG A 166 -0.04 4.63 4.29
C ARG A 166 -0.08 4.91 2.79
N LEU A 167 -0.95 5.80 2.32
CA LEU A 167 -0.99 6.23 0.92
C LEU A 167 0.30 6.96 0.53
N THR A 168 0.86 7.77 1.42
CA THR A 168 2.16 8.43 1.23
C THR A 168 3.30 7.42 1.11
N TRP A 169 3.31 6.38 1.95
CA TRP A 169 4.33 5.32 1.96
C TRP A 169 4.31 4.39 0.74
N GLN A 170 3.25 4.45 -0.07
CA GLN A 170 3.16 3.71 -1.33
C GLN A 170 3.86 4.42 -2.49
N SER A 171 4.20 5.70 -2.30
CA SER A 171 4.83 6.52 -3.33
C SER A 171 6.29 6.12 -3.58
N PRO A 172 6.75 5.97 -4.83
CA PRO A 172 8.17 5.82 -5.14
C PRO A 172 9.00 7.06 -4.75
N ARG A 173 8.34 8.21 -4.53
CA ARG A 173 8.95 9.46 -4.08
C ARG A 173 8.67 9.76 -2.61
N VAL A 174 8.36 8.74 -1.82
CA VAL A 174 8.02 8.89 -0.40
C VAL A 174 9.06 9.72 0.37
N ALA A 175 10.36 9.60 0.08
CA ALA A 175 11.38 10.39 0.76
C ALA A 175 11.18 11.91 0.58
N GLU A 176 10.80 12.32 -0.64
CA GLU A 176 10.49 13.72 -0.95
C GLU A 176 9.18 14.15 -0.29
N VAL A 177 8.14 13.31 -0.33
CA VAL A 177 6.87 13.62 0.36
C VAL A 177 7.08 13.75 1.87
N MET A 178 7.89 12.89 2.49
CA MET A 178 8.20 12.98 3.92
C MET A 178 9.02 14.23 4.27
N ARG A 179 9.89 14.70 3.37
CA ARG A 179 10.59 15.99 3.50
C ARG A 179 9.58 17.14 3.51
N LEU A 180 8.67 17.19 2.53
CA LEU A 180 7.62 18.21 2.44
C LEU A 180 6.68 18.23 3.64
N LEU A 181 6.27 17.05 4.12
CA LEU A 181 5.51 16.91 5.36
C LEU A 181 6.26 17.49 6.56
N SER A 182 7.58 17.25 6.64
CA SER A 182 8.39 17.78 7.74
C SER A 182 8.57 19.30 7.66
N GLU A 183 8.78 19.86 6.47
CA GLU A 183 8.94 21.30 6.27
C GLU A 183 7.69 22.09 6.63
N ARG A 184 6.52 21.46 6.51
CA ARG A 184 5.23 22.03 6.88
C ARG A 184 4.79 21.69 8.31
N GLY A 185 5.67 21.12 9.12
CA GLY A 185 5.40 20.81 10.53
C GLY A 185 4.44 19.64 10.76
N VAL A 186 4.03 18.91 9.71
CA VAL A 186 3.10 17.77 9.83
C VAL A 186 3.75 16.63 10.62
N THR A 187 5.04 16.37 10.41
CA THR A 187 5.75 15.31 11.15
C THR A 187 5.85 15.63 12.64
N THR A 188 6.02 16.90 13.00
CA THR A 188 6.00 17.37 14.40
C THR A 188 4.62 17.22 15.03
N ALA A 189 3.56 17.59 14.31
CA ALA A 189 2.18 17.40 14.76
C ALA A 189 1.80 15.92 14.96
N LEU A 190 2.49 15.01 14.26
CA LEU A 190 2.34 13.56 14.42
C LEU A 190 3.30 12.95 15.45
N GLU A 191 4.05 13.79 16.19
CA GLU A 191 5.04 13.37 17.19
C GLU A 191 6.12 12.43 16.63
N LEU A 192 6.52 12.64 15.37
CA LEU A 192 7.54 11.82 14.72
C LEU A 192 8.97 12.28 15.07
N PRO A 193 9.95 11.37 15.12
CA PRO A 193 11.35 11.73 15.40
C PRO A 193 11.95 12.69 14.36
N GLN A 194 12.81 13.61 14.79
CA GLN A 194 13.48 14.57 13.89
C GLN A 194 14.44 13.90 12.88
N THR A 195 14.90 12.68 13.17
CA THR A 195 15.76 11.87 12.29
C THR A 195 15.00 11.25 11.11
N LEU A 196 13.70 11.49 11.00
CA LEU A 196 12.84 10.96 9.95
C LEU A 196 13.30 11.32 8.54
N VAL A 197 13.50 12.61 8.26
CA VAL A 197 13.88 13.07 6.92
C VAL A 197 15.23 12.49 6.48
N PRO A 198 16.30 12.53 7.31
CA PRO A 198 17.55 11.83 6.99
C PRO A 198 17.37 10.34 6.70
N ALA A 199 16.63 9.62 7.55
CA ALA A 199 16.43 8.17 7.39
C ALA A 199 15.71 7.80 6.07
N PHE A 200 14.71 8.59 5.68
CA PHE A 200 14.05 8.42 4.38
C PHE A 200 14.96 8.83 3.21
N GLY A 201 15.79 9.87 3.38
CA GLY A 201 16.78 10.29 2.40
C GLY A 201 17.85 9.23 2.10
N GLU A 202 18.40 8.60 3.14
CA GLU A 202 19.36 7.49 3.02
C GLU A 202 18.80 6.30 2.21
N ARG A 203 17.48 6.10 2.29
CA ARG A 203 16.78 5.01 1.60
C ARG A 203 16.07 5.43 0.33
N ALA A 204 16.20 6.69 -0.12
CA ALA A 204 15.43 7.22 -1.23
C ALA A 204 15.60 6.40 -2.52
N GLY A 205 16.83 5.97 -2.83
CA GLY A 205 17.10 5.14 -4.01
C GLY A 205 16.39 3.78 -3.96
N LEU A 206 16.41 3.10 -2.81
CA LEU A 206 15.71 1.83 -2.63
C LEU A 206 14.19 2.02 -2.60
N LEU A 207 13.71 3.06 -1.93
CA LEU A 207 12.29 3.41 -1.87
C LEU A 207 11.73 3.91 -3.22
N ALA A 208 12.59 4.21 -4.20
CA ALA A 208 12.22 4.50 -5.58
C ALA A 208 12.35 3.28 -6.52
N ASP A 209 12.89 2.14 -6.04
CA ASP A 209 13.09 0.93 -6.83
C ASP A 209 11.75 0.42 -7.39
N THR A 210 11.64 0.32 -8.71
CA THR A 210 10.43 -0.10 -9.42
C THR A 210 10.14 -1.59 -9.30
N SER A 211 11.11 -2.40 -8.83
CA SER A 211 10.90 -3.81 -8.55
C SER A 211 10.12 -4.06 -7.26
N LEU A 212 10.01 -3.07 -6.38
CA LEU A 212 9.18 -3.16 -5.18
C LEU A 212 7.70 -3.00 -5.55
N ASP A 213 6.88 -3.95 -5.14
CA ASP A 213 5.44 -3.78 -5.20
C ASP A 213 4.96 -2.70 -4.21
N VAL A 214 3.71 -2.28 -4.34
CA VAL A 214 3.09 -1.23 -3.52
C VAL A 214 3.12 -1.59 -2.02
N ARG A 215 2.91 -2.86 -1.67
CA ARG A 215 2.88 -3.34 -0.28
C ARG A 215 4.29 -3.42 0.30
N GLU A 216 5.24 -3.88 -0.49
CA GLU A 216 6.66 -3.94 -0.14
C GLU A 216 7.22 -2.54 0.14
N ARG A 217 6.96 -1.59 -0.76
CA ARG A 217 7.37 -0.18 -0.57
C ARG A 217 6.74 0.44 0.67
N CYS A 218 5.44 0.19 0.89
CA CYS A 218 4.75 0.66 2.08
C CYS A 218 5.35 0.06 3.37
N THR A 219 5.68 -1.23 3.34
CA THR A 219 6.30 -1.94 4.47
C THR A 219 7.70 -1.38 4.76
N LEU A 220 8.50 -1.16 3.71
CA LEU A 220 9.85 -0.61 3.84
C LEU A 220 9.84 0.84 4.33
N SER A 221 8.89 1.65 3.88
CA SER A 221 8.69 3.02 4.38
C SER A 221 8.32 3.03 5.86
N ALA A 222 7.36 2.19 6.28
CA ALA A 222 7.01 2.04 7.68
C ALA A 222 8.19 1.52 8.52
N ALA A 223 8.98 0.57 8.00
CA ALA A 223 10.19 0.08 8.67
C ALA A 223 11.28 1.16 8.79
N THR A 224 11.37 2.05 7.79
CA THR A 224 12.26 3.22 7.82
C THR A 224 11.85 4.19 8.92
N LEU A 225 10.55 4.47 9.06
CA LEU A 225 10.04 5.22 10.21
C LEU A 225 10.35 4.49 11.53
N ALA A 226 10.11 3.17 11.63
CA ALA A 226 10.39 2.41 12.84
C ALA A 226 11.86 2.50 13.29
N ARG A 227 12.80 2.56 12.32
CA ARG A 227 14.23 2.72 12.58
C ARG A 227 14.59 4.05 13.24
N THR A 228 13.78 5.09 13.04
CA THR A 228 14.03 6.42 13.64
C THR A 228 13.75 6.45 15.14
N PHE A 229 12.99 5.49 15.66
CA PHE A 229 12.76 5.35 17.09
C PHE A 229 13.95 4.67 17.81
N ALA A 230 14.11 4.99 19.10
CA ALA A 230 15.19 4.48 19.93
C ALA A 230 15.16 2.94 20.02
N THR A 231 13.97 2.34 20.13
CA THR A 231 13.77 0.89 20.12
C THR A 231 12.61 0.50 19.21
N THR A 232 12.56 -0.78 18.82
CA THR A 232 11.42 -1.35 18.08
C THR A 232 10.13 -1.34 18.92
N ALA A 233 10.23 -1.40 20.24
CA ALA A 233 9.09 -1.29 21.16
C ALA A 233 8.49 0.14 21.18
N ASP A 234 9.33 1.18 21.05
CA ASP A 234 8.85 2.56 20.93
C ASP A 234 8.12 2.79 19.61
N ALA A 235 8.68 2.25 18.51
CA ALA A 235 8.02 2.27 17.21
C ALA A 235 6.68 1.53 17.24
N GLU A 236 6.62 0.36 17.87
CA GLU A 236 5.38 -0.41 18.03
C GLU A 236 4.32 0.38 18.81
N ARG A 237 4.72 1.04 19.90
CA ARG A 237 3.80 1.88 20.69
C ARG A 237 3.20 3.00 19.84
N TRP A 238 4.03 3.68 19.06
CA TRP A 238 3.56 4.72 18.15
C TRP A 238 2.65 4.15 17.05
N PHE A 239 3.01 3.02 16.42
CA PHE A 239 2.17 2.36 15.39
C PHE A 239 0.80 1.93 15.91
N ARG A 240 0.74 1.44 17.15
CA ARG A 240 -0.54 1.09 17.80
C ARG A 240 -1.38 2.34 18.09
N ALA A 241 -0.76 3.40 18.61
CA ALA A 241 -1.45 4.67 18.87
C ALA A 241 -1.95 5.35 17.58
N ALA A 242 -1.18 5.22 16.49
CA ALA A 242 -1.56 5.70 15.17
C ALA A 242 -2.62 4.83 14.49
N GLU A 243 -2.95 3.66 15.03
CA GLU A 243 -3.89 2.69 14.46
C GLU A 243 -3.51 2.21 13.05
N LEU A 244 -2.23 1.90 12.83
CA LEU A 244 -1.79 1.28 11.59
C LEU A 244 -2.40 -0.13 11.43
N PRO A 245 -2.66 -0.58 10.19
CA PRO A 245 -3.10 -1.96 9.93
C PRO A 245 -2.13 -2.98 10.54
N GLY A 246 -2.67 -3.97 11.25
CA GLY A 246 -1.86 -4.94 12.01
C GLY A 246 -0.85 -5.72 11.16
N GLU A 247 -1.22 -6.09 9.93
CA GLU A 247 -0.31 -6.76 8.99
C GLU A 247 0.88 -5.88 8.61
N LEU A 248 0.64 -4.59 8.33
CA LEU A 248 1.68 -3.62 7.98
C LEU A 248 2.60 -3.36 9.16
N MET A 249 2.03 -3.13 10.35
CA MET A 249 2.80 -2.93 11.59
C MET A 249 3.73 -4.13 11.87
N THR A 250 3.19 -5.34 11.81
CA THR A 250 3.95 -6.58 12.07
C THR A 250 5.11 -6.73 11.09
N ALA A 251 4.84 -6.55 9.79
CA ALA A 251 5.86 -6.67 8.76
C ALA A 251 6.94 -5.57 8.89
N ALA A 252 6.55 -4.32 9.16
CA ALA A 252 7.47 -3.20 9.32
C ALA A 252 8.39 -3.36 10.54
N LEU A 253 7.87 -3.83 11.67
CA LEU A 253 8.65 -4.10 12.88
C LEU A 253 9.60 -5.28 12.67
N ALA A 254 9.18 -6.32 11.95
CA ALA A 254 10.05 -7.44 11.59
C ALA A 254 11.21 -6.98 10.68
N VAL A 255 10.93 -6.18 9.66
CA VAL A 255 11.98 -5.57 8.81
C VAL A 255 12.92 -4.73 9.67
N SER A 256 12.40 -3.80 10.48
CA SER A 256 13.22 -2.92 11.33
C SER A 256 14.08 -3.69 12.35
N THR A 257 13.57 -4.80 12.90
CA THR A 257 14.32 -5.65 13.83
C THR A 257 15.51 -6.31 13.14
N LEU A 258 15.28 -6.95 11.99
CA LEU A 258 16.32 -7.66 11.25
C LEU A 258 17.34 -6.68 10.66
N ASP A 259 16.88 -5.54 10.18
CA ASP A 259 17.67 -4.40 9.70
C ASP A 259 18.62 -3.85 10.81
N ARG A 260 18.14 -3.70 12.04
CA ARG A 260 19.00 -3.35 13.20
C ARG A 260 20.01 -4.44 13.55
N ALA A 261 19.65 -5.72 13.37
CA ALA A 261 20.57 -6.82 13.58
C ALA A 261 21.71 -6.83 12.53
N CYS A 262 21.41 -6.48 11.28
CA CYS A 262 22.41 -6.32 10.22
C CYS A 262 23.40 -5.21 10.55
N ASP A 263 22.89 -4.04 10.96
CA ASP A 263 23.70 -2.91 11.43
C ASP A 263 24.68 -3.30 12.55
N ASN A 264 24.21 -4.09 13.52
CA ASN A 264 25.04 -4.57 14.61
C ASN A 264 26.09 -5.56 14.11
N TYR A 265 25.73 -6.47 13.19
CA TYR A 265 26.66 -7.40 12.57
C TYR A 265 27.77 -6.68 11.79
N GLU A 266 27.41 -5.68 10.98
CA GLU A 266 28.35 -4.93 10.14
C GLU A 266 29.31 -4.01 10.93
N ARG A 267 28.90 -3.55 12.13
CA ARG A 267 29.72 -2.66 12.98
C ARG A 267 30.77 -3.39 13.82
N VAL A 268 30.64 -4.70 14.05
CA VAL A 268 31.53 -5.44 14.94
C VAL A 268 32.84 -5.80 14.23
N PRO A 269 34.02 -5.41 14.77
CA PRO A 269 35.31 -5.80 14.20
C PRO A 269 35.49 -7.32 14.24
N ALA A 270 36.10 -7.90 13.20
CA ALA A 270 36.34 -9.34 13.07
C ALA A 270 37.10 -10.00 14.25
N SER A 271 37.71 -9.20 15.14
CA SER A 271 38.43 -9.64 16.33
C SER A 271 37.58 -9.80 17.60
N ALA A 272 36.29 -9.42 17.58
CA ALA A 272 35.37 -9.54 18.71
C ALA A 272 34.14 -10.36 18.32
N ASP A 273 33.88 -11.46 19.04
CA ASP A 273 32.68 -12.31 19.03
C ASP A 273 31.76 -12.25 17.79
N SER A 274 32.35 -12.38 16.60
CA SER A 274 31.62 -12.29 15.32
C SER A 274 30.65 -13.46 15.14
N ALA A 275 30.90 -14.58 15.82
CA ALA A 275 30.04 -15.75 15.84
C ALA A 275 28.72 -15.45 16.55
N GLN A 276 28.75 -14.87 17.75
CA GLN A 276 27.51 -14.55 18.49
C GLN A 276 26.61 -13.58 17.71
N HIS A 277 27.19 -12.56 17.06
CA HIS A 277 26.43 -11.59 16.28
C HIS A 277 25.87 -12.20 14.99
N ARG A 278 26.64 -13.08 14.33
CA ARG A 278 26.16 -13.86 13.19
C ARG A 278 25.00 -14.76 13.59
N ASP A 279 25.12 -15.49 14.70
CA ASP A 279 24.07 -16.38 15.18
C ASP A 279 22.80 -15.60 15.52
N ALA A 280 22.92 -14.43 16.15
CA ALA A 280 21.79 -13.55 16.42
C ALA A 280 21.11 -13.06 15.12
N LEU A 281 21.89 -12.67 14.11
CA LEU A 281 21.38 -12.29 12.79
C LEU A 281 20.64 -13.45 12.11
N LEU A 282 21.24 -14.65 12.11
CA LEU A 282 20.65 -15.85 11.53
C LEU A 282 19.36 -16.25 12.25
N VAL A 283 19.34 -16.21 13.59
CA VAL A 283 18.12 -16.48 14.37
C VAL A 283 17.01 -15.49 14.02
N ALA A 284 17.33 -14.19 13.92
CA ALA A 284 16.36 -13.17 13.54
C ALA A 284 15.84 -13.39 12.10
N ALA A 285 16.72 -13.72 11.15
CA ALA A 285 16.35 -14.01 9.77
C ALA A 285 15.47 -15.28 9.67
N LEU A 286 15.83 -16.33 10.42
CA LEU A 286 15.10 -17.59 10.49
C LEU A 286 13.70 -17.46 11.11
N ALA A 287 13.49 -16.46 11.99
CA ALA A 287 12.18 -16.14 12.54
C ALA A 287 11.33 -15.25 11.62
N ALA A 288 11.94 -14.54 10.66
CA ALA A 288 11.25 -13.59 9.80
C ALA A 288 10.63 -14.26 8.56
N PRO A 289 9.45 -13.80 8.08
CA PRO A 289 8.89 -14.25 6.80
C PRO A 289 9.81 -13.96 5.62
N ASP A 290 9.82 -14.79 4.56
CA ASP A 290 10.71 -14.60 3.41
C ASP A 290 10.59 -13.22 2.75
N LYS A 291 9.37 -12.66 2.70
CA LYS A 291 9.16 -11.31 2.16
C LYS A 291 9.91 -10.25 2.96
N VAL A 292 9.99 -10.42 4.29
CA VAL A 292 10.76 -9.53 5.17
C VAL A 292 12.26 -9.70 4.91
N VAL A 293 12.75 -10.95 4.87
CA VAL A 293 14.16 -11.23 4.62
C VAL A 293 14.59 -10.69 3.26
N ARG A 294 13.78 -10.88 2.20
CA ARG A 294 14.02 -10.32 0.86
C ARG A 294 14.15 -8.79 0.86
N LEU A 295 13.30 -8.08 1.61
CA LEU A 295 13.40 -6.63 1.74
C LEU A 295 14.67 -6.21 2.47
N VAL A 296 15.06 -6.95 3.52
CA VAL A 296 16.29 -6.64 4.26
C VAL A 296 17.54 -6.99 3.45
N VAL A 297 17.55 -8.03 2.61
CA VAL A 297 18.64 -8.31 1.67
C VAL A 297 18.88 -7.13 0.71
N LYS A 298 17.81 -6.43 0.30
CA LYS A 298 17.94 -5.21 -0.53
C LYS A 298 18.55 -4.03 0.25
N LEU A 299 18.36 -3.97 1.57
CA LEU A 299 18.97 -2.98 2.45
C LEU A 299 20.43 -3.32 2.76
N HIS A 300 20.69 -4.60 3.05
CA HIS A 300 21.96 -5.16 3.47
C HIS A 300 22.24 -6.41 2.61
N PRO A 301 23.07 -6.33 1.56
CA PRO A 301 23.35 -7.45 0.65
C PRO A 301 24.32 -8.47 1.29
N LEU A 302 23.98 -8.96 2.47
CA LEU A 302 24.77 -9.92 3.25
C LEU A 302 24.54 -11.35 2.74
N VAL A 303 25.64 -12.10 2.59
CA VAL A 303 25.62 -13.48 2.09
C VAL A 303 24.81 -14.39 3.01
N GLU A 304 24.88 -14.18 4.32
CA GLU A 304 24.16 -14.94 5.33
C GLU A 304 22.63 -14.87 5.14
N LEU A 305 22.11 -13.70 4.77
CA LEU A 305 20.68 -13.53 4.52
C LEU A 305 20.24 -14.15 3.19
N ALA A 306 21.08 -14.06 2.17
CA ALA A 306 20.85 -14.72 0.88
C ALA A 306 20.81 -16.25 1.06
N GLN A 307 21.76 -16.80 1.83
CA GLN A 307 21.79 -18.22 2.17
C GLN A 307 20.53 -18.67 2.91
N VAL A 308 20.03 -17.89 3.87
CA VAL A 308 18.76 -18.21 4.54
C VAL A 308 17.59 -18.31 3.56
N LEU A 309 17.54 -17.46 2.54
CA LEU A 309 16.51 -17.53 1.49
C LEU A 309 16.70 -18.74 0.58
N ASP A 310 17.93 -19.03 0.16
CA ASP A 310 18.25 -20.17 -0.71
C ASP A 310 17.98 -21.49 0.00
N ASP A 311 18.37 -21.61 1.27
CA ASP A 311 18.11 -22.78 2.11
C ASP A 311 16.61 -23.01 2.25
N ARG A 312 15.81 -21.97 2.50
CA ARG A 312 14.34 -22.11 2.55
C ARG A 312 13.72 -22.47 1.20
N ALA A 313 14.20 -21.87 0.11
CA ALA A 313 13.74 -22.21 -1.24
C ALA A 313 14.00 -23.69 -1.55
N SER A 314 15.11 -24.26 -1.06
CA SER A 314 15.42 -25.69 -1.20
C SER A 314 14.45 -26.62 -0.46
N LEU A 315 13.73 -26.09 0.54
CA LEU A 315 12.73 -26.80 1.35
C LEU A 315 11.30 -26.69 0.80
N GLU A 316 11.05 -25.83 -0.18
CA GLU A 316 9.75 -25.75 -0.86
C GLU A 316 9.59 -26.84 -1.93
N PRO A 317 8.36 -27.30 -2.22
CA PRO A 317 8.12 -28.27 -3.29
C PRO A 317 8.67 -27.78 -4.63
N GLN A 318 9.39 -28.65 -5.32
CA GLN A 318 9.85 -28.41 -6.67
C GLN A 318 8.74 -28.68 -7.69
N LEU A 319 7.75 -29.52 -7.35
CA LEU A 319 6.55 -29.72 -8.15
C LEU A 319 5.60 -28.52 -8.03
N SER A 320 5.21 -27.97 -9.16
CA SER A 320 4.15 -26.97 -9.28
C SER A 320 2.76 -27.60 -9.30
N GLY A 321 1.73 -26.75 -9.15
CA GLY A 321 0.35 -27.20 -9.36
C GLY A 321 0.08 -27.71 -10.78
N TYR A 322 0.88 -27.28 -11.77
CA TYR A 322 0.81 -27.82 -13.12
C TYR A 322 1.36 -29.25 -13.18
N ASP A 323 2.52 -29.49 -12.55
CA ASP A 323 3.14 -30.83 -12.52
C ASP A 323 2.25 -31.84 -11.81
N LEU A 324 1.63 -31.43 -10.69
CA LEU A 324 0.66 -32.26 -9.99
C LEU A 324 -0.57 -32.62 -10.85
N ARG A 325 -1.02 -31.71 -11.71
CA ARG A 325 -2.11 -31.99 -12.66
C ARG A 325 -1.69 -33.07 -13.67
N GLU A 326 -0.46 -32.99 -14.19
CA GLU A 326 0.08 -34.04 -15.09
C GLU A 326 0.24 -35.38 -14.37
N LEU A 327 0.51 -35.37 -13.07
CA LEU A 327 0.55 -36.56 -12.21
C LEU A 327 -0.85 -37.10 -11.83
N GLY A 328 -1.93 -36.52 -12.35
CA GLY A 328 -3.30 -36.98 -12.15
C GLY A 328 -3.99 -36.42 -10.91
N VAL A 329 -3.44 -35.39 -10.25
CA VAL A 329 -4.13 -34.68 -9.17
C VAL A 329 -5.24 -33.79 -9.77
N PRO A 330 -6.50 -33.95 -9.35
CA PRO A 330 -7.59 -33.12 -9.85
C PRO A 330 -7.48 -31.68 -9.37
N ASP A 331 -7.89 -30.74 -10.22
CA ASP A 331 -7.95 -29.32 -9.87
C ASP A 331 -8.92 -29.08 -8.70
N GLY A 332 -8.50 -28.25 -7.74
CA GLY A 332 -9.31 -27.89 -6.57
C GLY A 332 -8.54 -27.97 -5.24
N PRO A 333 -9.25 -27.97 -4.09
CA PRO A 333 -8.63 -27.91 -2.75
C PRO A 333 -7.64 -29.04 -2.45
N MET A 334 -7.75 -30.19 -3.15
CA MET A 334 -6.84 -31.32 -3.01
C MET A 334 -5.42 -30.99 -3.46
N MET A 335 -5.27 -30.19 -4.52
CA MET A 335 -3.98 -29.72 -5.04
C MET A 335 -3.17 -29.00 -3.94
N GLY A 336 -3.81 -28.04 -3.27
CA GLY A 336 -3.20 -27.28 -2.18
C GLY A 336 -2.84 -28.16 -0.98
N ARG A 337 -3.66 -29.17 -0.67
CA ARG A 337 -3.34 -30.13 0.41
C ARG A 337 -2.10 -30.97 0.07
N ILE A 338 -2.01 -31.48 -1.15
CA ILE A 338 -0.86 -32.28 -1.60
C ILE A 338 0.41 -31.44 -1.59
N LEU A 339 0.40 -30.22 -2.16
CA LEU A 339 1.54 -29.30 -2.08
C LEU A 339 1.94 -29.01 -0.63
N GLY A 340 0.97 -28.79 0.26
CA GLY A 340 1.23 -28.58 1.68
C GLY A 340 1.89 -29.78 2.37
N MET A 341 1.50 -31.01 2.02
CA MET A 341 2.10 -32.24 2.54
C MET A 341 3.51 -32.47 2.00
N VAL A 342 3.73 -32.25 0.71
CA VAL A 342 5.07 -32.32 0.09
C VAL A 342 6.00 -31.30 0.74
N ALA A 343 5.53 -30.07 0.94
CA ALA A 343 6.30 -29.01 1.62
C ALA A 343 6.65 -29.40 3.07
N ALA A 344 5.71 -30.00 3.79
CA ALA A 344 5.95 -30.49 5.15
C ALA A 344 6.99 -31.62 5.18
N ALA A 345 6.93 -32.56 4.23
CA ALA A 345 7.87 -33.68 4.14
C ALA A 345 9.28 -33.23 3.73
N ARG A 346 9.42 -32.23 2.84
CA ARG A 346 10.72 -31.58 2.55
C ARG A 346 11.28 -30.87 3.78
N ARG A 347 10.47 -30.07 4.48
CA ARG A 347 10.87 -29.42 5.75
C ARG A 347 11.30 -30.41 6.82
N GLY A 348 10.72 -31.62 6.83
CA GLY A 348 11.11 -32.73 7.70
C GLY A 348 12.35 -33.51 7.24
N GLY A 349 12.98 -33.14 6.12
CA GLY A 349 14.14 -33.84 5.54
C GLY A 349 13.82 -35.20 4.92
N MET A 350 12.54 -35.52 4.70
CA MET A 350 12.11 -36.82 4.16
C MET A 350 12.18 -36.88 2.63
N LEU A 351 12.14 -35.72 1.97
CA LEU A 351 12.19 -35.57 0.52
C LEU A 351 13.35 -34.65 0.15
N THR A 352 14.19 -35.07 -0.79
CA THR A 352 15.35 -34.28 -1.24
C THR A 352 15.32 -34.00 -2.74
N THR A 353 14.69 -34.88 -3.52
CA THR A 353 14.64 -34.81 -4.99
C THR A 353 13.21 -34.68 -5.52
N VAL A 354 13.05 -34.20 -6.77
CA VAL A 354 11.75 -34.20 -7.47
C VAL A 354 11.15 -35.60 -7.54
N ALA A 355 11.98 -36.64 -7.72
CA ALA A 355 11.53 -38.03 -7.75
C ALA A 355 10.94 -38.48 -6.41
N ASP A 356 11.44 -37.97 -5.28
CA ASP A 356 10.85 -38.23 -3.96
C ASP A 356 9.46 -37.60 -3.84
N GLU A 357 9.32 -36.34 -4.30
CA GLU A 357 8.02 -35.66 -4.32
C GLU A 357 7.01 -36.39 -5.20
N GLN A 358 7.42 -36.76 -6.42
CA GLN A 358 6.57 -37.51 -7.35
C GLN A 358 6.12 -38.83 -6.72
N ARG A 359 7.01 -39.58 -6.06
CA ARG A 359 6.63 -40.82 -5.35
C ARG A 359 5.61 -40.57 -4.26
N LEU A 360 5.84 -39.57 -3.40
CA LEU A 360 4.89 -39.24 -2.34
C LEU A 360 3.52 -38.86 -2.91
N VAL A 361 3.48 -38.09 -4.00
CA VAL A 361 2.22 -37.72 -4.67
C VAL A 361 1.47 -38.96 -5.17
N HIS A 362 2.15 -39.90 -5.81
CA HIS A 362 1.54 -41.15 -6.28
C HIS A 362 1.01 -42.00 -5.11
N GLU A 363 1.76 -42.10 -4.00
CA GLU A 363 1.32 -42.82 -2.80
C GLU A 363 0.05 -42.19 -2.19
N LEU A 364 0.01 -40.86 -2.10
CA LEU A 364 -1.16 -40.13 -1.61
C LEU A 364 -2.39 -40.32 -2.51
N LEU A 365 -2.20 -40.35 -3.83
CA LEU A 365 -3.27 -40.63 -4.78
C LEU A 365 -3.79 -42.06 -4.64
N ALA A 366 -2.91 -43.06 -4.51
CA ALA A 366 -3.28 -44.46 -4.32
C ALA A 366 -4.06 -44.70 -3.01
N LEU A 367 -3.67 -44.01 -1.92
CA LEU A 367 -4.38 -44.06 -0.64
C LEU A 367 -5.77 -43.42 -0.73
N SER A 368 -5.90 -42.30 -1.45
CA SER A 368 -7.19 -41.64 -1.66
C SER A 368 -8.17 -42.49 -2.47
N ALA A 369 -7.68 -43.15 -3.53
CA ALA A 369 -8.48 -44.07 -4.33
C ALA A 369 -8.94 -45.29 -3.54
N SER A 370 -8.07 -45.82 -2.66
CA SER A 370 -8.40 -46.97 -1.81
C SER A 370 -9.46 -46.64 -0.74
N ASN A 371 -9.42 -45.43 -0.16
CA ASN A 371 -10.43 -44.98 0.80
C ASN A 371 -11.80 -44.72 0.14
N ASP A 372 -11.83 -44.23 -1.09
CA ASP A 372 -13.07 -44.02 -1.83
C ASP A 372 -13.75 -45.34 -2.25
N GLU A 373 -12.98 -46.40 -2.51
CA GLU A 373 -13.54 -47.74 -2.73
C GLU A 373 -14.07 -48.39 -1.45
N ALA A 374 -13.42 -48.13 -0.31
CA ALA A 374 -13.86 -48.64 0.99
C ALA A 374 -15.15 -47.95 1.51
N ASN A 375 -15.35 -46.67 1.21
CA ASN A 375 -16.55 -45.91 1.58
C ASN A 375 -17.75 -46.12 0.64
N LYS A 376 -17.56 -46.78 -0.50
CA LYS A 376 -18.64 -47.15 -1.45
C LYS A 376 -19.19 -48.56 -1.23
N ARG A 377 -18.59 -49.35 -0.33
CA ARG A 377 -19.09 -50.63 0.16
C ARG A 377 -19.81 -50.43 1.48
#